data_AF-A0A962E9D2-F1
#
_entry.id   AF-A0A962E9D2-F1
#
_cell.length_a   1.000
_cell.length_b   1.000
_cell.length_c   1.000
_cell.angle_alpha   90.00
_cell.angle_beta   90.00
_cell.angle_gamma   90.00
#
_symmetry.space_group_name_H-M   'P 1'
#
loop_
_entity.id
_entity.type
_entity.pdbx_description
1 polymer ?
#
loop_
_entity_poly.entity_id
_entity_poly.type
_entity_poly.pdbx_seq_one_letter_code
_entity_poly.pdbx_strand_id
1 'polypeptide(L)'
;MFHGRVVPPFLASQLPKASRRQFLFGATYASAALLIGCSSEAPTEPAANAPAPAAPSGKASPFAAYVGIGADGTVTVYSSQFEMGQYVHHGLATLVAEELEVPLERVMVETRAGNPTWYGNIAMGGALQLTGGSSSIPSSWQRYREAGAMARDMLRAAAAQQWKVPVAEVKAKAGSVVHAGSGRSAAYAELLEAAAKLPVPAEATLKSAGSWSLIGQDSTQRIDAEDKITGKQTYTIDVRLPGMLHATMLHSPRFGGTVASVDDSAAKAVPGVVDV
;
A
#
# COMPACT_ATOMS: atom_id res chain seq x y z
N MET A 1 -18.25 47.31 -20.19
CA MET A 1 -17.19 47.40 -21.22
C MET A 1 -16.41 46.10 -21.20
N PHE A 2 -16.32 45.46 -22.38
CA PHE A 2 -15.41 44.37 -22.74
C PHE A 2 -13.95 44.74 -22.39
N HIS A 3 -13.02 43.83 -22.10
CA HIS A 3 -12.23 42.94 -22.99
C HIS A 3 -11.31 42.10 -22.06
N GLY A 4 -10.75 40.93 -22.31
CA GLY A 4 -10.60 40.06 -23.48
C GLY A 4 -9.65 38.92 -23.08
N ARG A 5 -9.91 37.69 -23.56
CA ARG A 5 -9.12 36.46 -23.35
C ARG A 5 -7.73 36.55 -23.99
N VAL A 6 -6.74 35.85 -23.42
CA VAL A 6 -5.80 34.97 -24.17
C VAL A 6 -5.41 33.76 -23.32
N VAL A 7 -5.63 32.56 -23.87
CA VAL A 7 -5.15 31.26 -23.36
C VAL A 7 -4.01 30.83 -24.29
N PRO A 8 -2.84 30.37 -23.81
CA PRO A 8 -1.83 29.76 -24.66
C PRO A 8 -2.09 28.24 -24.86
N PRO A 9 -1.64 27.65 -25.98
CA PRO A 9 -1.96 26.28 -26.37
C PRO A 9 -1.15 25.23 -25.62
N PHE A 10 -1.79 24.10 -25.35
CA PHE A 10 -1.13 22.86 -24.93
C PHE A 10 -0.27 22.31 -26.08
N LEU A 11 1.03 22.17 -25.83
CA LEU A 11 1.94 21.38 -26.68
C LEU A 11 1.83 19.90 -26.29
N ALA A 12 1.34 19.09 -27.22
CA ALA A 12 1.43 17.64 -27.15
C ALA A 12 2.91 17.21 -27.31
N SER A 13 3.45 16.46 -26.34
CA SER A 13 4.73 15.79 -26.49
C SER A 13 4.50 14.34 -26.94
N GLN A 14 5.22 13.95 -27.99
CA GLN A 14 5.10 12.67 -28.69
C GLN A 14 5.82 11.56 -27.91
N LEU A 15 5.16 10.41 -27.74
CA LEU A 15 5.79 9.19 -27.23
C LEU A 15 6.74 8.58 -28.29
N PRO A 16 7.96 8.14 -27.92
CA PRO A 16 8.87 7.50 -28.87
C PRO A 16 8.36 6.10 -29.28
N LYS A 17 8.33 5.86 -30.60
CA LYS A 17 8.11 4.55 -31.24
C LYS A 17 9.34 3.65 -31.07
N ALA A 18 9.22 2.54 -30.33
CA ALA A 18 10.23 1.49 -30.31
C ALA A 18 10.06 0.54 -31.52
N SER A 19 11.15 0.28 -32.25
CA SER A 19 11.16 -0.44 -33.53
C SER A 19 11.66 -1.89 -33.42
N ARG A 20 10.97 -2.77 -34.17
CA ARG A 20 11.38 -3.97 -34.96
C ARG A 20 12.51 -4.93 -34.52
N ARG A 21 13.19 -4.77 -33.38
CA ARG A 21 14.04 -5.83 -32.78
C ARG A 21 13.25 -6.63 -31.75
N GLN A 22 12.26 -7.36 -32.24
CA GLN A 22 12.01 -8.70 -31.71
C GLN A 22 13.19 -9.59 -32.09
N PHE A 23 13.36 -10.66 -31.31
CA PHE A 23 13.53 -12.05 -31.74
C PHE A 23 14.73 -12.74 -31.10
N LEU A 24 14.49 -13.95 -30.55
CA LEU A 24 15.38 -14.92 -29.87
C LEU A 24 15.45 -14.73 -28.34
N PHE A 25 15.15 -15.66 -27.42
CA PHE A 25 14.67 -17.05 -27.28
C PHE A 25 14.34 -17.16 -25.75
N GLY A 26 13.55 -18.05 -25.16
CA GLY A 26 12.93 -19.33 -25.50
C GLY A 26 12.11 -19.80 -24.28
N ALA A 27 11.29 -20.82 -24.49
CA ALA A 27 10.30 -21.32 -23.54
C ALA A 27 10.89 -22.02 -22.30
N THR A 28 10.17 -21.96 -21.17
CA THR A 28 9.91 -23.11 -20.27
C THR A 28 8.77 -22.77 -19.30
N TYR A 29 7.77 -23.64 -19.27
CA TYR A 29 6.70 -23.68 -18.26
C TYR A 29 7.25 -24.35 -16.99
N ALA A 30 7.12 -23.68 -15.84
CA ALA A 30 7.02 -24.17 -14.45
C ALA A 30 7.36 -22.95 -13.55
N SER A 31 6.54 -22.52 -12.61
CA SER A 31 6.26 -23.25 -11.37
C SER A 31 5.06 -22.65 -10.65
N ALA A 32 4.26 -23.53 -10.06
CA ALA A 32 3.28 -23.21 -9.04
C ALA A 32 3.95 -23.09 -7.66
N ALA A 33 3.39 -22.18 -6.84
CA ALA A 33 3.42 -22.12 -5.37
C ALA A 33 4.71 -21.71 -4.61
N LEU A 34 4.45 -20.81 -3.65
CA LEU A 34 4.86 -20.85 -2.24
C LEU A 34 6.36 -20.83 -1.92
N LEU A 35 6.84 -19.70 -1.39
CA LEU A 35 8.15 -19.64 -0.73
C LEU A 35 8.03 -20.13 0.72
N ILE A 36 8.18 -21.45 0.92
CA ILE A 36 8.77 -21.99 2.15
C ILE A 36 10.23 -22.26 1.85
N GLY A 37 11.11 -21.45 2.43
CA GLY A 37 12.53 -21.74 2.55
C GLY A 37 12.85 -22.08 4.01
N CYS A 38 12.86 -23.37 4.35
CA CYS A 38 13.68 -23.84 5.46
C CYS A 38 15.10 -24.01 4.93
N SER A 39 16.02 -23.13 5.32
CA SER A 39 17.44 -23.46 5.37
C SER A 39 17.80 -23.71 6.83
N SER A 40 18.20 -24.93 7.13
CA SER A 40 18.82 -25.31 8.39
C SER A 40 20.16 -24.62 8.53
N GLU A 41 20.20 -23.53 9.28
CA GLU A 41 21.36 -23.07 10.05
C GLU A 41 20.86 -22.06 11.08
N ALA A 42 21.26 -22.26 12.34
CA ALA A 42 20.85 -21.45 13.49
C ALA A 42 21.33 -19.99 13.36
N PRO A 43 20.67 -19.02 14.02
CA PRO A 43 20.83 -17.61 13.70
C PRO A 43 22.06 -17.00 14.37
N THR A 44 22.94 -16.41 13.57
CA THR A 44 23.83 -15.35 14.03
C THR A 44 23.62 -14.12 13.16
N GLU A 45 23.08 -13.09 13.82
CA GLU A 45 22.97 -11.68 13.41
C GLU A 45 21.75 -11.25 12.54
N PRO A 46 21.08 -10.13 12.92
CA PRO A 46 20.00 -9.55 12.12
C PRO A 46 20.59 -8.86 10.89
N ALA A 47 20.47 -9.50 9.73
CA ALA A 47 20.87 -8.90 8.47
C ALA A 47 19.94 -7.73 8.10
N ALA A 48 20.42 -6.51 8.31
CA ALA A 48 19.79 -5.25 7.87
C ALA A 48 19.74 -5.07 6.32
N ASN A 49 19.92 -6.14 5.54
CA ASN A 49 20.07 -6.11 4.08
C ASN A 49 19.42 -7.34 3.40
N ALA A 50 18.24 -7.77 3.85
CA ALA A 50 17.41 -8.64 3.01
C ALA A 50 16.97 -7.83 1.77
N PRO A 51 17.26 -8.28 0.53
CA PRO A 51 16.79 -7.59 -0.65
C PRO A 51 15.26 -7.56 -0.65
N ALA A 52 14.68 -6.39 -0.91
CA ALA A 52 13.24 -6.25 -1.10
C ALA A 52 12.78 -7.24 -2.17
N PRO A 53 11.62 -7.91 -1.99
CA PRO A 53 11.09 -8.82 -3.00
C PRO A 53 11.01 -8.10 -4.35
N ALA A 54 11.54 -8.75 -5.38
CA ALA A 54 11.63 -8.18 -6.71
C ALA A 54 10.25 -7.71 -7.19
N ALA A 55 10.19 -6.45 -7.65
CA ALA A 55 9.00 -5.91 -8.28
C ALA A 55 8.60 -6.79 -9.47
N PRO A 56 7.30 -7.06 -9.70
CA PRO A 56 6.86 -7.96 -10.75
C PRO A 56 7.35 -7.50 -12.13
N SER A 57 8.16 -8.34 -12.78
CA SER A 57 8.66 -8.12 -14.14
C SER A 57 7.62 -8.56 -15.17
N GLY A 58 6.86 -7.60 -15.66
CA GLY A 58 5.85 -7.69 -16.71
C GLY A 58 5.20 -6.31 -16.86
N LYS A 59 4.29 -6.08 -17.81
CA LYS A 59 3.36 -4.93 -17.70
C LYS A 59 2.41 -5.21 -16.52
N ALA A 60 2.93 -5.10 -15.30
CA ALA A 60 2.16 -5.27 -14.09
C ALA A 60 1.08 -4.18 -14.06
N SER A 61 -0.14 -4.56 -13.70
CA SER A 61 -1.20 -3.60 -13.40
C SER A 61 -0.63 -2.53 -12.48
N PRO A 62 -0.91 -1.24 -12.72
CA PRO A 62 -0.42 -0.22 -11.84
C PRO A 62 -0.92 -0.33 -10.40
N PHE A 63 -1.95 -1.16 -10.22
CA PHE A 63 -2.62 -1.36 -8.97
C PHE A 63 -2.25 -2.67 -8.25
N ALA A 64 -1.53 -3.58 -8.93
CA ALA A 64 -0.92 -4.74 -8.28
C ALA A 64 0.15 -4.32 -7.25
N ALA A 65 0.65 -3.09 -7.34
CA ALA A 65 1.51 -2.48 -6.35
C ALA A 65 0.79 -2.18 -5.02
N TYR A 66 -0.55 -2.14 -4.96
CA TYR A 66 -1.30 -1.72 -3.76
C TYR A 66 -2.06 -2.85 -3.06
N VAL A 67 -2.40 -3.92 -3.78
CA VAL A 67 -3.18 -5.04 -3.22
C VAL A 67 -2.64 -6.39 -3.68
N GLY A 68 -2.49 -7.32 -2.75
CA GLY A 68 -2.21 -8.73 -2.98
C GLY A 68 -3.25 -9.61 -2.29
N ILE A 69 -3.52 -10.79 -2.85
CA ILE A 69 -4.39 -11.80 -2.23
C ILE A 69 -3.61 -13.11 -2.17
N GLY A 70 -3.41 -13.63 -0.97
CA GLY A 70 -2.74 -14.90 -0.73
C GLY A 70 -3.61 -16.10 -1.09
N ALA A 71 -2.96 -17.24 -1.29
CA ALA A 71 -3.65 -18.53 -1.52
C ALA A 71 -4.48 -18.99 -0.32
N ASP A 72 -4.20 -18.45 0.87
CA ASP A 72 -4.97 -18.62 2.11
C ASP A 72 -6.17 -17.65 2.21
N GLY A 73 -6.34 -16.76 1.23
CA GLY A 73 -7.40 -15.74 1.22
C GLY A 73 -7.06 -14.47 2.02
N THR A 74 -5.85 -14.36 2.56
CA THR A 74 -5.36 -13.15 3.23
C THR A 74 -5.18 -12.03 2.21
N VAL A 75 -5.70 -10.83 2.49
CA VAL A 75 -5.53 -9.65 1.65
C VAL A 75 -4.40 -8.80 2.23
N THR A 76 -3.37 -8.54 1.44
CA THR A 76 -2.28 -7.62 1.82
C THR A 76 -2.48 -6.30 1.11
N VAL A 77 -2.63 -5.23 1.88
CA VAL A 77 -2.60 -3.86 1.38
C VAL A 77 -1.19 -3.33 1.50
N TYR A 78 -0.59 -2.99 0.37
CA TYR A 78 0.74 -2.41 0.33
C TYR A 78 0.64 -0.90 0.53
N SER A 79 0.98 -0.44 1.72
CA SER A 79 0.96 0.98 2.06
C SER A 79 2.12 1.71 1.41
N SER A 80 1.81 2.80 0.71
CA SER A 80 2.76 3.76 0.17
C SER A 80 3.15 4.84 1.19
N GLN A 81 2.53 4.82 2.37
CA GLN A 81 2.78 5.74 3.48
C GLN A 81 3.31 4.96 4.70
N PHE A 82 4.11 5.63 5.52
CA PHE A 82 4.59 5.11 6.79
C PHE A 82 3.56 5.37 7.88
N GLU A 83 3.25 4.35 8.68
CA GLU A 83 2.45 4.49 9.89
C GLU A 83 3.33 4.94 11.07
N MET A 84 2.92 6.00 11.74
CA MET A 84 3.61 6.66 12.84
C MET A 84 2.63 7.06 13.96
N GLY A 85 1.42 6.50 13.98
CA GLY A 85 0.36 6.79 14.95
C GLY A 85 -0.83 7.57 14.38
N GLN A 86 -0.78 7.97 13.10
CA GLN A 86 -1.84 8.71 12.41
C GLN A 86 -2.92 7.84 11.77
N TYR A 87 -2.79 6.51 11.85
CA TYR A 87 -3.79 5.53 11.37
C TYR A 87 -3.97 5.49 9.85
N VAL A 88 -2.89 5.74 9.10
CA VAL A 88 -2.91 5.57 7.65
C VAL A 88 -3.10 4.12 7.25
N HIS A 89 -2.50 3.16 7.96
CA HIS A 89 -2.66 1.73 7.65
C HIS A 89 -4.14 1.31 7.71
N HIS A 90 -4.82 1.66 8.79
CA HIS A 90 -6.25 1.41 8.92
C HIS A 90 -7.06 2.05 7.78
N GLY A 91 -6.81 3.33 7.48
CA GLY A 91 -7.52 4.01 6.39
C GLY A 91 -7.35 3.32 5.04
N LEU A 92 -6.12 2.93 4.68
CA LEU A 92 -5.85 2.23 3.41
C LEU A 92 -6.47 0.83 3.38
N ALA A 93 -6.40 0.09 4.49
CA ALA A 93 -7.06 -1.21 4.63
C ALA A 93 -8.57 -1.10 4.41
N THR A 94 -9.22 -0.14 5.06
CA THR A 94 -10.66 0.12 4.94
C THR A 94 -11.06 0.45 3.50
N LEU A 95 -10.28 1.26 2.77
CA LEU A 95 -10.56 1.60 1.37
C LEU A 95 -10.52 0.37 0.46
N VAL A 96 -9.49 -0.47 0.59
CA VAL A 96 -9.37 -1.69 -0.21
C VAL A 96 -10.43 -2.70 0.18
N ALA A 97 -10.65 -2.91 1.48
CA ALA A 97 -11.62 -3.88 1.99
C ALA A 97 -13.04 -3.58 1.51
N GLU A 98 -13.44 -2.31 1.56
CA GLU A 98 -14.74 -1.82 1.11
C GLU A 98 -14.98 -2.19 -0.35
N GLU A 99 -14.02 -1.86 -1.22
CA GLU A 99 -14.16 -2.07 -2.66
C GLU A 99 -13.99 -3.54 -3.06
N LEU A 100 -13.12 -4.26 -2.35
CA LEU A 100 -12.85 -5.68 -2.60
C LEU A 100 -13.93 -6.60 -2.02
N GLU A 101 -14.89 -6.06 -1.24
CA GLU A 101 -15.96 -6.82 -0.57
C GLU A 101 -15.39 -7.89 0.37
N VAL A 102 -14.37 -7.55 1.17
CA VAL A 102 -13.75 -8.45 2.16
C VAL A 102 -13.96 -7.95 3.59
N PRO A 103 -14.11 -8.86 4.56
CA PRO A 103 -14.08 -8.49 5.97
C PRO A 103 -12.70 -7.91 6.32
N LEU A 104 -12.67 -6.86 7.14
CA LEU A 104 -11.44 -6.12 7.46
C LEU A 104 -10.44 -7.00 8.23
N GLU A 105 -10.93 -8.02 8.94
CA GLU A 105 -10.16 -9.00 9.69
C GLU A 105 -9.29 -9.89 8.78
N ARG A 106 -9.58 -9.93 7.47
CA ARG A 106 -8.73 -10.63 6.48
C ARG A 106 -7.68 -9.73 5.85
N VAL A 107 -7.62 -8.45 6.25
CA VAL A 107 -6.72 -7.48 5.66
C VAL A 107 -5.54 -7.23 6.59
N MET A 108 -4.33 -7.43 6.07
CA MET A 108 -3.09 -6.95 6.67
C MET A 108 -2.52 -5.81 5.85
N VAL A 109 -1.69 -4.98 6.48
CA VAL A 109 -1.04 -3.84 5.81
C VAL A 109 0.47 -4.01 5.92
N GLU A 110 1.14 -3.95 4.78
CA GLU A 110 2.61 -3.95 4.70
C GLU A 110 3.07 -2.62 4.12
N THR A 111 3.96 -1.92 4.82
CA THR A 111 4.58 -0.70 4.25
C THR A 111 5.59 -1.09 3.18
N ARG A 112 5.40 -0.59 1.95
CA ARG A 112 6.38 -0.71 0.85
C ARG A 112 7.13 0.61 0.72
N ALA A 113 8.44 0.54 0.49
CA ALA A 113 9.28 1.72 0.26
C ALA A 113 10.13 1.55 -1.00
N GLY A 114 10.71 2.65 -1.49
CA GLY A 114 11.78 2.60 -2.49
C GLY A 114 11.31 2.54 -3.94
N ASN A 115 10.06 2.91 -4.24
CA ASN A 115 9.60 3.01 -5.62
C ASN A 115 8.64 4.20 -5.82
N PRO A 116 9.16 5.42 -6.06
CA PRO A 116 8.33 6.61 -6.25
C PRO A 116 7.39 6.53 -7.46
N THR A 117 7.73 5.74 -8.49
CA THR A 117 6.84 5.51 -9.64
C THR A 117 5.52 4.88 -9.20
N TRP A 118 5.57 3.94 -8.26
CA TRP A 118 4.38 3.30 -7.69
C TRP A 118 3.84 4.06 -6.48
N TYR A 119 4.71 4.49 -5.59
CA TYR A 119 4.34 4.92 -4.23
C TYR A 119 4.54 6.40 -3.97
N GLY A 120 4.82 7.17 -5.02
CA GLY A 120 4.89 8.63 -4.96
C GLY A 120 3.63 9.23 -4.33
N ASN A 121 3.84 10.30 -3.56
CA ASN A 121 2.76 11.06 -2.96
C ASN A 121 2.18 12.02 -4.02
N ILE A 122 1.11 11.60 -4.69
CA ILE A 122 0.51 12.35 -5.81
C ILE A 122 -0.15 13.65 -5.37
N ALA A 123 -0.56 13.77 -4.09
CA ALA A 123 -1.02 15.04 -3.53
C ALA A 123 0.13 16.07 -3.39
N MET A 124 1.38 15.62 -3.46
CA MET A 124 2.59 16.45 -3.44
C MET A 124 3.43 16.28 -4.73
N GLY A 125 2.78 15.96 -5.86
CA GLY A 125 3.42 15.93 -7.18
C GLY A 125 4.03 14.58 -7.59
N GLY A 126 3.95 13.55 -6.76
CA GLY A 126 4.24 12.16 -7.13
C GLY A 126 5.73 11.79 -7.29
N ALA A 127 6.65 12.76 -7.29
CA ALA A 127 8.07 12.51 -7.48
C ALA A 127 8.76 11.84 -6.29
N LEU A 128 8.21 12.01 -5.08
CA LEU A 128 8.76 11.49 -3.84
C LEU A 128 7.73 10.61 -3.11
N GLN A 129 8.20 9.50 -2.56
CA GLN A 129 7.43 8.75 -1.59
C GLN A 129 7.59 9.40 -0.21
N LEU A 130 6.50 9.93 0.34
CA LEU A 130 6.51 10.76 1.54
C LEU A 130 5.24 10.55 2.35
N THR A 131 5.39 10.57 3.68
CA THR A 131 4.28 10.74 4.63
C THR A 131 4.46 12.06 5.36
N GLY A 132 3.55 13.01 5.15
CA GLY A 132 3.65 14.36 5.70
C GLY A 132 2.60 15.30 5.09
N GLY A 133 2.51 16.53 5.58
CA GLY A 133 1.61 17.56 5.03
C GLY A 133 0.13 17.17 5.01
N SER A 134 -0.31 16.29 5.92
CA SER A 134 -1.68 15.75 5.96
C SER A 134 -2.17 15.15 4.63
N SER A 135 -1.24 14.65 3.83
CA SER A 135 -1.49 14.25 2.44
C SER A 135 -1.75 12.75 2.24
N SER A 136 -1.61 11.92 3.28
CA SER A 136 -1.69 10.46 3.18
C SER A 136 -2.98 9.95 2.54
N ILE A 137 -4.14 10.26 3.13
CA ILE A 137 -5.43 9.86 2.58
C ILE A 137 -5.75 10.60 1.28
N PRO A 138 -5.56 11.94 1.16
CA PRO A 138 -5.76 12.63 -0.12
C PRO A 138 -4.97 12.03 -1.29
N SER A 139 -3.72 11.62 -1.06
CA SER A 139 -2.87 10.99 -2.07
C SER A 139 -3.29 9.55 -2.40
N SER A 140 -4.08 8.90 -1.54
CA SER A 140 -4.32 7.46 -1.61
C SER A 140 -5.80 7.08 -1.81
N TRP A 141 -6.72 7.99 -1.54
CA TRP A 141 -8.16 7.74 -1.56
C TRP A 141 -8.63 7.01 -2.82
N GLN A 142 -8.35 7.58 -3.98
CA GLN A 142 -8.83 7.05 -5.26
C GLN A 142 -8.09 5.77 -5.66
N ARG A 143 -6.74 5.81 -5.67
CA ARG A 143 -5.92 4.69 -6.15
C ARG A 143 -6.10 3.40 -5.36
N TYR A 144 -6.32 3.46 -4.04
CA TYR A 144 -6.54 2.26 -3.22
C TYR A 144 -7.95 1.71 -3.41
N ARG A 145 -8.96 2.58 -3.58
CA ARG A 145 -10.32 2.15 -3.92
C ARG A 145 -10.36 1.49 -5.31
N GLU A 146 -9.72 2.10 -6.29
CA GLU A 146 -9.59 1.53 -7.64
C GLU A 146 -8.86 0.19 -7.61
N ALA A 147 -7.76 0.06 -6.85
CA ALA A 147 -7.06 -1.21 -6.69
C ALA A 147 -7.97 -2.32 -6.15
N GLY A 148 -8.74 -2.04 -5.09
CA GLY A 148 -9.70 -3.00 -4.53
C GLY A 148 -10.82 -3.37 -5.52
N ALA A 149 -11.38 -2.38 -6.20
CA ALA A 149 -12.48 -2.58 -7.16
C ALA A 149 -12.03 -3.36 -8.40
N MET A 150 -10.84 -3.08 -8.92
CA MET A 150 -10.26 -3.81 -10.05
C MET A 150 -10.00 -5.28 -9.69
N ALA A 151 -9.43 -5.53 -8.51
CA ALA A 151 -9.22 -6.89 -8.03
C ALA A 151 -10.56 -7.65 -7.92
N ARG A 152 -11.59 -7.02 -7.32
CA ARG A 152 -12.95 -7.58 -7.27
C ARG A 152 -13.49 -7.91 -8.66
N ASP A 153 -13.34 -7.00 -9.62
CA ASP A 153 -13.90 -7.18 -10.96
C ASP A 153 -13.15 -8.26 -11.75
N MET A 154 -11.83 -8.40 -11.58
CA MET A 154 -11.05 -9.53 -12.12
C MET A 154 -11.51 -10.88 -11.55
N LEU A 155 -11.77 -10.95 -10.24
CA LEU A 155 -12.27 -12.16 -9.58
C LEU A 155 -13.68 -12.54 -10.07
N ARG A 156 -14.57 -11.55 -10.20
CA ARG A 156 -15.92 -11.74 -10.77
C ARG A 156 -15.85 -12.22 -12.22
N ALA A 157 -14.96 -11.66 -13.03
CA ALA A 157 -14.77 -12.06 -14.42
C ALA A 157 -14.23 -13.50 -14.52
N ALA A 158 -13.27 -13.88 -13.67
CA ALA A 158 -12.74 -15.24 -13.61
C ALA A 158 -13.83 -16.26 -13.27
N ALA A 159 -14.64 -15.99 -12.25
CA ALA A 159 -15.78 -16.84 -11.91
C ALA A 159 -16.82 -16.88 -13.03
N ALA A 160 -17.19 -15.74 -13.62
CA ALA A 160 -18.12 -15.69 -14.74
C ALA A 160 -17.67 -16.56 -15.92
N GLN A 161 -16.37 -16.53 -16.26
CA GLN A 161 -15.80 -17.38 -17.32
C GLN A 161 -15.84 -18.87 -16.96
N GLN A 162 -15.44 -19.24 -15.73
CA GLN A 162 -15.52 -20.63 -15.27
C GLN A 162 -16.97 -21.14 -15.23
N TRP A 163 -17.90 -20.24 -14.91
CA TRP A 163 -19.29 -20.57 -14.67
C TRP A 163 -20.14 -20.51 -15.94
N LYS A 164 -19.60 -19.90 -17.00
CA LYS A 164 -20.27 -19.65 -18.27
C LYS A 164 -21.56 -18.84 -18.09
N VAL A 165 -21.50 -17.81 -17.24
CA VAL A 165 -22.61 -16.90 -16.93
C VAL A 165 -22.19 -15.44 -17.15
N PRO A 166 -23.13 -14.51 -17.36
CA PRO A 166 -22.80 -13.09 -17.46
C PRO A 166 -22.16 -12.55 -16.16
N VAL A 167 -21.08 -11.77 -16.27
CA VAL A 167 -20.39 -11.19 -15.10
C VAL A 167 -21.27 -10.27 -14.25
N ALA A 168 -22.30 -9.68 -14.85
CA ALA A 168 -23.29 -8.84 -14.16
C ALA A 168 -24.08 -9.62 -13.09
N GLU A 169 -24.26 -10.93 -13.30
CA GLU A 169 -24.96 -11.84 -12.40
C GLU A 169 -24.05 -12.38 -11.28
N VAL A 170 -22.73 -12.26 -11.43
CA VAL A 170 -21.75 -12.62 -10.40
C VAL A 170 -21.57 -11.45 -9.42
N LYS A 171 -21.87 -11.67 -8.14
CA LYS A 171 -21.70 -10.70 -7.06
C LYS A 171 -20.52 -11.08 -6.19
N ALA A 172 -19.83 -10.07 -5.68
CA ALA A 172 -18.78 -10.22 -4.68
C ALA A 172 -19.36 -9.95 -3.28
N LYS A 173 -18.99 -10.75 -2.30
CA LYS A 173 -19.38 -10.57 -0.90
C LYS A 173 -18.47 -11.39 0.02
N ALA A 174 -18.00 -10.78 1.10
CA ALA A 174 -17.24 -11.43 2.17
C ALA A 174 -16.03 -12.27 1.68
N GLY A 175 -15.26 -11.76 0.72
CA GLY A 175 -14.08 -12.44 0.16
C GLY A 175 -14.39 -13.63 -0.73
N SER A 176 -15.61 -13.68 -1.26
CA SER A 176 -16.08 -14.70 -2.20
C SER A 176 -16.90 -14.07 -3.30
N VAL A 177 -17.07 -14.80 -4.39
CA VAL A 177 -18.06 -14.48 -5.42
C VAL A 177 -19.20 -15.49 -5.40
N VAL A 178 -20.39 -15.04 -5.78
CA VAL A 178 -21.63 -15.82 -5.78
C VAL A 178 -22.41 -15.56 -7.06
N HIS A 179 -23.07 -16.59 -7.59
CA HIS A 179 -23.99 -16.49 -8.71
C HIS A 179 -25.36 -17.06 -8.33
N ALA A 180 -26.30 -16.18 -8.04
CA ALA A 180 -27.61 -16.52 -7.49
C ALA A 180 -28.41 -17.49 -8.40
N GLY A 181 -28.37 -17.27 -9.72
CA GLY A 181 -29.13 -18.10 -10.66
C GLY A 181 -28.72 -19.58 -10.68
N SER A 182 -27.48 -19.88 -10.28
CA SER A 182 -26.96 -21.27 -10.20
C SER A 182 -26.70 -21.78 -8.79
N GLY A 183 -26.78 -20.92 -7.78
CA GLY A 183 -26.35 -21.24 -6.41
C GLY A 183 -24.84 -21.42 -6.21
N ARG A 184 -24.01 -21.20 -7.24
CA ARG A 184 -22.55 -21.37 -7.17
C ARG A 184 -21.89 -20.26 -6.35
N SER A 185 -20.82 -20.64 -5.66
CA SER A 185 -19.90 -19.72 -4.98
C SER A 185 -18.46 -20.23 -5.11
N ALA A 186 -17.50 -19.32 -5.03
CA ALA A 186 -16.08 -19.61 -4.89
C ALA A 186 -15.42 -18.53 -4.04
N ALA A 187 -14.51 -18.92 -3.15
CA ALA A 187 -13.64 -17.99 -2.44
C ALA A 187 -12.66 -17.33 -3.42
N TYR A 188 -12.19 -16.13 -3.11
CA TYR A 188 -11.24 -15.43 -3.98
C TYR A 188 -9.96 -16.21 -4.24
N ALA A 189 -9.46 -16.93 -3.23
CA ALA A 189 -8.27 -17.77 -3.32
C ALA A 189 -8.37 -18.83 -4.45
N GLU A 190 -9.56 -19.39 -4.66
CA GLU A 190 -9.81 -20.42 -5.70
C GLU A 190 -9.77 -19.85 -7.12
N LEU A 191 -9.89 -18.53 -7.25
CA LEU A 191 -10.01 -17.83 -8.54
C LEU A 191 -8.72 -17.12 -8.95
N LEU A 192 -7.71 -17.05 -8.09
CA LEU A 192 -6.49 -16.27 -8.32
C LEU A 192 -5.77 -16.66 -9.62
N GLU A 193 -5.57 -17.96 -9.85
CA GLU A 193 -4.92 -18.49 -11.05
C GLU A 193 -5.69 -18.18 -12.34
N ALA A 194 -7.02 -18.17 -12.27
CA ALA A 194 -7.86 -17.83 -13.42
C ALA A 194 -7.88 -16.31 -13.65
N ALA A 195 -8.00 -15.53 -12.58
CA ALA A 195 -8.01 -14.06 -12.63
C ALA A 195 -6.69 -13.50 -13.15
N ALA A 196 -5.54 -14.07 -12.77
CA ALA A 196 -4.22 -13.64 -13.23
C ALA A 196 -4.02 -13.76 -14.75
N LYS A 197 -4.82 -14.60 -15.42
CA LYS A 197 -4.77 -14.80 -16.89
C LYS A 197 -5.67 -13.82 -17.65
N LEU A 198 -6.51 -13.07 -16.95
CA LEU A 198 -7.40 -12.08 -17.55
C LEU A 198 -6.69 -10.75 -17.73
N PRO A 199 -7.08 -9.95 -18.75
CA PRO A 199 -6.63 -8.58 -18.84
C PRO A 199 -7.09 -7.79 -17.62
N VAL A 200 -6.20 -6.96 -17.11
CA VAL A 200 -6.51 -6.00 -16.05
C VAL A 200 -7.49 -4.97 -16.62
N PRO A 201 -8.64 -4.71 -15.97
CA PRO A 201 -9.58 -3.68 -16.40
C PRO A 201 -8.91 -2.31 -16.51
N ALA A 202 -9.23 -1.52 -17.53
CA ALA A 202 -8.71 -0.15 -17.63
C ALA A 202 -9.34 0.78 -16.58
N GLU A 203 -10.58 0.50 -16.21
CA GLU A 203 -11.36 1.22 -15.20
C GLU A 203 -12.14 0.20 -14.36
N ALA A 204 -12.40 0.53 -13.10
CA ALA A 204 -13.29 -0.24 -12.23
C ALA A 204 -14.39 0.66 -11.68
N THR A 205 -15.58 0.08 -11.52
CA THR A 205 -16.70 0.82 -10.92
C THR A 205 -16.55 0.80 -9.40
N LEU A 206 -16.33 1.99 -8.83
CA LEU A 206 -16.25 2.14 -7.38
C LEU A 206 -17.65 2.08 -6.74
N LYS A 207 -17.70 1.61 -5.49
CA LYS A 207 -18.91 1.68 -4.67
C LYS A 207 -19.34 3.15 -4.45
N SER A 208 -20.63 3.41 -4.42
CA SER A 208 -21.15 4.74 -4.09
C SER A 208 -21.15 4.97 -2.58
N ALA A 209 -21.11 6.23 -2.14
CA ALA A 209 -21.08 6.56 -0.72
C ALA A 209 -22.23 5.93 0.10
N GLY A 210 -23.43 5.87 -0.49
CA GLY A 210 -24.60 5.25 0.15
C GLY A 210 -24.55 3.72 0.25
N SER A 211 -23.54 3.07 -0.35
CA SER A 211 -23.35 1.61 -0.32
C SER A 211 -22.16 1.17 0.53
N TRP A 212 -21.48 2.11 1.20
CA TRP A 212 -20.33 1.78 2.02
C TRP A 212 -20.74 1.12 3.33
N SER A 213 -20.07 0.02 3.66
CA SER A 213 -20.29 -0.74 4.89
C SER A 213 -19.14 -0.65 5.89
N LEU A 214 -18.00 -0.08 5.48
CA LEU A 214 -16.79 0.13 6.28
C LEU A 214 -16.39 1.60 6.31
N ILE A 215 -16.39 2.27 5.15
CA ILE A 215 -15.99 3.69 5.06
C ILE A 215 -17.01 4.57 5.77
N GLY A 216 -16.55 5.34 6.74
CA GLY A 216 -17.39 6.30 7.48
C GLY A 216 -18.37 5.66 8.47
N GLN A 217 -18.22 4.38 8.78
CA GLN A 217 -19.08 3.67 9.72
C GLN A 217 -18.45 3.61 11.12
N ASP A 218 -19.23 3.98 12.14
CA ASP A 218 -18.78 3.98 13.55
C ASP A 218 -18.47 2.56 14.06
N SER A 219 -19.05 1.53 13.44
CA SER A 219 -18.78 0.13 13.77
C SER A 219 -17.43 -0.39 13.26
N THR A 220 -16.76 0.35 12.38
CA THR A 220 -15.48 -0.08 11.79
C THR A 220 -14.37 0.09 12.83
N GLN A 221 -13.94 -1.02 13.41
CA GLN A 221 -12.85 -1.03 14.39
C GLN A 221 -11.49 -0.87 13.69
N ARG A 222 -10.55 -0.19 14.37
CA ARG A 222 -9.20 -0.01 13.83
C ARG A 222 -8.42 -1.31 13.94
N ILE A 223 -7.81 -1.71 12.83
CA ILE A 223 -7.03 -2.96 12.72
C ILE A 223 -5.81 -3.00 13.65
N ASP A 224 -5.32 -1.84 14.06
CA ASP A 224 -4.11 -1.65 14.87
C ASP A 224 -4.43 -1.04 16.25
N ALA A 225 -5.71 -0.98 16.64
CA ALA A 225 -6.10 -0.37 17.92
C ALA A 225 -5.47 -1.09 19.10
N GLU A 226 -5.57 -2.42 19.17
CA GLU A 226 -5.10 -3.19 20.33
C GLU A 226 -3.61 -2.95 20.60
N ASP A 227 -2.76 -3.09 19.58
CA ASP A 227 -1.32 -2.94 19.74
C ASP A 227 -0.93 -1.50 20.13
N LYS A 228 -1.67 -0.50 19.65
CA LYS A 228 -1.43 0.91 19.98
C LYS A 228 -1.88 1.27 21.40
N ILE A 229 -3.05 0.81 21.85
CA ILE A 229 -3.54 1.13 23.20
C ILE A 229 -2.82 0.36 24.30
N THR A 230 -2.30 -0.84 23.97
CA THR A 230 -1.52 -1.66 24.91
C THR A 230 -0.04 -1.33 24.93
N GLY A 231 0.45 -0.48 24.00
CA GLY A 231 1.86 -0.12 23.87
C GLY A 231 2.74 -1.24 23.27
N LYS A 232 2.14 -2.27 22.66
CA LYS A 232 2.88 -3.32 21.93
C LYS A 232 3.45 -2.81 20.62
N GLN A 233 2.78 -1.83 19.99
CA GLN A 233 3.24 -1.26 18.73
C GLN A 233 4.61 -0.61 18.92
N THR A 234 5.61 -1.09 18.18
CA THR A 234 6.94 -0.50 18.14
C THR A 234 6.97 0.65 17.14
N TYR A 235 7.52 1.79 17.57
CA TYR A 235 7.83 2.94 16.74
C TYR A 235 9.34 3.15 16.66
N THR A 236 9.78 4.02 15.75
CA THR A 236 11.21 4.33 15.58
C THR A 236 11.85 4.85 16.88
N ILE A 237 11.08 5.52 17.75
CA ILE A 237 11.57 6.00 19.06
C ILE A 237 11.86 4.87 20.06
N ASP A 238 11.28 3.69 19.84
CA ASP A 238 11.45 2.51 20.70
C ASP A 238 12.68 1.68 20.30
N VAL A 239 13.26 1.95 19.13
CA VAL A 239 14.49 1.29 18.67
C VAL A 239 15.63 1.64 19.62
N ARG A 240 16.39 0.62 20.03
CA ARG A 240 17.58 0.73 20.88
C ARG A 240 18.71 -0.04 20.21
N LEU A 241 19.78 0.65 19.83
CA LEU A 241 20.97 0.01 19.26
C LEU A 241 22.09 -0.07 20.31
N PRO A 242 23.01 -1.06 20.21
CA PRO A 242 24.19 -1.08 21.05
C PRO A 242 24.98 0.23 20.94
N GLY A 243 25.27 0.87 22.08
CA GLY A 243 25.97 2.16 22.12
C GLY A 243 25.17 3.37 21.67
N MET A 244 23.86 3.25 21.47
CA MET A 244 23.01 4.37 21.03
C MET A 244 23.01 5.52 22.07
N LEU A 245 23.43 6.70 21.62
CA LEU A 245 23.34 7.93 22.40
C LEU A 245 21.98 8.60 22.21
N HIS A 246 21.51 9.31 23.23
CA HIS A 246 20.29 10.09 23.18
C HIS A 246 20.64 11.57 23.22
N ALA A 247 20.19 12.33 22.23
CA ALA A 247 20.35 13.78 22.19
C ALA A 247 19.11 14.47 22.76
N THR A 248 19.33 15.53 23.55
CA THR A 248 18.27 16.44 23.99
C THR A 248 18.64 17.86 23.58
N MET A 249 17.64 18.67 23.24
CA MET A 249 17.85 20.05 22.80
C MET A 249 17.31 21.03 23.84
N LEU A 250 18.16 21.93 24.31
CA LEU A 250 17.73 23.09 25.09
C LEU A 250 17.28 24.19 24.12
N HIS A 251 15.98 24.43 24.04
CA HIS A 251 15.42 25.48 23.20
C HIS A 251 15.48 26.85 23.89
N SER A 252 15.74 27.90 23.12
CA SER A 252 15.56 29.28 23.57
C SER A 252 14.11 29.48 24.06
N PRO A 253 13.89 30.13 25.21
CA PRO A 253 12.54 30.46 25.68
C PRO A 253 11.86 31.53 24.81
N ARG A 254 12.60 32.17 23.88
CA ARG A 254 12.11 33.18 22.95
C ARG A 254 12.22 32.70 21.52
N PHE A 255 11.13 32.86 20.77
CA PHE A 255 11.09 32.61 19.34
C PHE A 255 12.14 33.46 18.61
N GLY A 256 12.88 32.85 17.67
CA GLY A 256 13.92 33.53 16.90
C GLY A 256 15.22 33.84 17.67
N GLY A 257 15.33 33.42 18.93
CA GLY A 257 16.56 33.58 19.71
C GLY A 257 17.72 32.74 19.14
N THR A 258 18.91 33.32 19.11
CA THR A 258 20.16 32.62 18.77
C THR A 258 21.00 32.41 20.02
N VAL A 259 21.82 31.35 20.02
CA VAL A 259 22.75 31.08 21.13
C VAL A 259 23.86 32.14 21.12
N ALA A 260 24.01 32.88 22.21
CA ALA A 260 25.08 33.87 22.36
C ALA A 260 26.39 33.23 22.84
N SER A 261 26.29 32.34 23.83
CA SER A 261 27.41 31.57 24.38
C SER A 261 26.86 30.33 25.10
N VAL A 262 27.70 29.33 25.31
CA VAL A 262 27.38 28.09 26.04
C VAL A 262 28.47 27.85 27.07
N ASP A 263 28.08 27.62 28.32
CA ASP A 263 28.94 26.99 29.33
C ASP A 263 28.36 25.60 29.61
N ASP A 264 29.05 24.58 29.11
CA ASP A 264 28.65 23.19 29.16
C ASP A 264 29.33 22.40 30.29
N SER A 265 30.14 23.07 31.12
CA SER A 265 31.00 22.42 32.11
C SER A 265 30.22 21.57 33.11
N ALA A 266 29.10 22.09 33.62
CA ALA A 266 28.22 21.38 34.53
C ALA A 266 27.52 20.18 33.86
N ALA A 267 27.15 20.30 32.57
CA ALA A 267 26.51 19.23 31.82
C ALA A 267 27.51 18.09 31.53
N LYS A 268 28.74 18.42 31.12
CA LYS A 268 29.82 17.43 30.91
C LYS A 268 30.25 16.70 32.17
N ALA A 269 30.01 17.27 33.35
CA ALA A 269 30.27 16.62 34.62
C ALA A 269 29.20 15.56 35.00
N VAL A 270 28.06 15.51 34.31
CA VAL A 270 27.00 14.54 34.60
C VAL A 270 27.40 13.15 34.06
N PRO A 271 27.38 12.09 34.89
CA PRO A 271 27.69 10.74 34.44
C PRO A 271 26.83 10.29 33.26
N GLY A 272 27.47 9.77 32.21
CA GLY A 272 26.79 9.29 31.01
C GLY A 272 26.58 10.36 29.92
N VAL A 273 26.89 11.63 30.19
CA VAL A 273 27.00 12.64 29.13
C VAL A 273 28.28 12.40 28.34
N VAL A 274 28.13 12.27 27.02
CA VAL A 274 29.25 12.03 26.09
C VAL A 274 29.69 13.32 25.42
N ASP A 275 28.76 14.23 25.13
CA ASP A 275 29.05 15.56 24.57
C ASP A 275 27.89 16.55 24.81
N VAL A 276 28.10 17.85 24.56
CA VAL A 276 27.11 18.95 24.68
C VAL A 276 27.13 19.87 23.47
#